data_AF-A0A929KS21-F1
#
_entry.id   AF-A0A929KS21-F1
#
_cell.length_a   1.000
_cell.length_b   1.000
_cell.length_c   1.000
_cell.angle_alpha   90.00
_cell.angle_beta   90.00
_cell.angle_gamma   90.00
#
_symmetry.space_group_name_H-M   'P 1'
#
loop_
_entity.id
_entity.type
_entity.pdbx_description
1 polymer ?
#
loop_
_entity_poly.entity_id
_entity_poly.type
_entity_poly.pdbx_seq_one_letter_code
_entity_poly.pdbx_strand_id
1 'polypeptide(L)'
;MPSIPTFTSSEQIAGAVPRPVLQNPAAIGAAGQALSEGLGRVEGFFLDVLKAQREQQQVDTVDKERTASIKSLSGAWVNAERNTDPATIQSNWQAAVQSREDEINRTVADPAVRRTAQRDLSELAAQDYRRVLTMSVKRSNEASLALLGNSLDTYAERAVNAPDQAARQLAMNAADQAIKARVEAGVLAADDGQKMFQSFAGRMDQASVLGLLNRNPTAALAALADPKQFRNLDEVARQRLVQSATTAMGAQASRAEASERRAERLSRLNADRAANTLYGQIAQAENGQGQMPTVGDVMAQRDWLSPGETSALLNRIRGASAPRDNPETVADLQVRIDREDPDQFAARAGRELGAGRLTSDTYRTMVNQNRNARRDDAPASAYRSGRSFVNDSLDPGNVVGGNFMRGPLAAARQNALADFDRWSEANPQATRDEAVQQARDLVSRYQVGADAQTRISLPRPFGFSGDRNAVSEADLQAAARRVLEAQRLGRLAPAQVQAETDALEAWRAILSRQSAPRAATTTTTPSGRGSARQPSGVTQ
;
A
#
# COMPACT_ATOMS: atom_id res chain seq x y z
N MET A 1 -39.00 40.68 -24.64
CA MET A 1 -38.82 39.42 -25.40
C MET A 1 -38.95 39.74 -26.88
N PRO A 2 -37.89 39.59 -27.69
CA PRO A 2 -38.01 39.72 -29.14
C PRO A 2 -38.41 38.37 -29.77
N SER A 3 -39.35 38.44 -30.71
CA SER A 3 -39.91 37.33 -31.46
C SER A 3 -38.91 36.71 -32.44
N ILE A 4 -38.84 35.38 -32.45
CA ILE A 4 -38.06 34.58 -33.39
C ILE A 4 -38.87 34.46 -34.70
N PRO A 5 -38.29 34.76 -35.89
CA PRO A 5 -38.97 34.53 -37.15
C PRO A 5 -38.94 33.03 -37.51
N THR A 6 -40.12 32.49 -37.83
CA THR A 6 -40.31 31.16 -38.42
C THR A 6 -39.91 31.18 -39.90
N PHE A 7 -38.95 30.34 -40.28
CA PHE A 7 -38.63 30.09 -41.68
C PHE A 7 -39.42 28.90 -42.20
N THR A 8 -40.27 29.15 -43.20
CA THR A 8 -40.89 28.15 -44.07
C THR A 8 -39.82 27.52 -44.97
N SER A 9 -39.90 26.21 -45.10
CA SER A 9 -38.94 25.39 -45.84
C SER A 9 -39.27 25.32 -47.34
N SER A 10 -38.18 25.19 -48.11
CA SER A 10 -38.03 24.56 -49.43
C SER A 10 -38.72 25.17 -50.65
N GLU A 11 -37.97 25.97 -51.41
CA GLU A 11 -37.97 25.92 -52.87
C GLU A 11 -36.60 25.48 -53.36
N GLN A 12 -36.58 24.36 -54.07
CA GLN A 12 -35.43 23.83 -54.79
C GLN A 12 -35.18 24.69 -56.04
N ILE A 13 -33.99 25.28 -56.16
CA ILE A 13 -33.48 25.73 -57.46
C ILE A 13 -32.12 25.07 -57.69
N ALA A 14 -32.13 24.05 -58.54
CA ALA A 14 -30.94 23.52 -59.17
C ALA A 14 -30.50 24.49 -60.27
N GLY A 15 -29.36 25.15 -60.08
CA GLY A 15 -28.71 25.99 -61.09
C GLY A 15 -27.26 25.53 -61.27
N ALA A 16 -26.95 24.98 -62.44
CA ALA A 16 -25.61 24.55 -62.82
C ALA A 16 -24.66 25.76 -62.90
N VAL A 17 -23.49 25.65 -62.26
CA VAL A 17 -22.40 26.63 -62.35
C VAL A 17 -21.60 26.37 -63.64
N PRO A 18 -21.49 27.32 -64.58
CA PRO A 18 -20.57 27.17 -65.71
C PRO A 18 -19.12 27.39 -65.24
N ARG A 19 -18.24 26.46 -65.61
CA ARG A 19 -16.79 26.61 -65.43
C ARG A 19 -16.26 27.64 -66.44
N PRO A 20 -15.37 28.57 -66.03
CA PRO A 20 -14.69 29.43 -67.00
C PRO A 20 -13.68 28.61 -67.81
N VAL A 21 -13.85 28.61 -69.13
CA VAL A 21 -12.89 28.10 -70.11
C VAL A 21 -11.81 29.16 -70.29
N LEU A 22 -10.55 28.76 -70.07
CA LEU A 22 -9.36 29.54 -70.40
C LEU A 22 -9.31 29.79 -71.92
N GLN A 23 -9.33 31.05 -72.34
CA GLN A 23 -9.01 31.43 -73.72
C GLN A 23 -7.68 32.18 -73.80
N ASN A 24 -6.88 31.66 -74.72
CA ASN A 24 -5.49 31.96 -75.08
C ASN A 24 -5.25 33.45 -75.44
N PRO A 25 -4.21 34.10 -74.91
CA PRO A 25 -3.78 35.43 -75.37
C PRO A 25 -2.77 35.28 -76.53
N ALA A 26 -3.27 35.04 -77.74
CA ALA A 26 -2.44 35.05 -78.95
C ALA A 26 -3.24 35.46 -80.18
N ALA A 27 -3.70 36.72 -80.22
CA ALA A 27 -4.16 37.38 -81.45
C ALA A 27 -4.19 38.91 -81.26
N ILE A 28 -3.02 39.52 -81.03
CA ILE A 28 -2.84 40.96 -81.21
C ILE A 28 -1.86 41.10 -82.38
N GLY A 29 -2.40 41.29 -83.58
CA GLY A 29 -1.59 41.41 -84.79
C GLY A 29 -2.39 41.37 -86.07
N ALA A 30 -3.31 42.33 -86.27
CA ALA A 30 -3.73 42.85 -87.59
C ALA A 30 -4.95 43.77 -87.43
N ALA A 31 -4.74 45.09 -87.28
CA ALA A 31 -5.79 46.09 -87.47
C ALA A 31 -5.16 47.46 -87.82
N GLY A 32 -4.71 47.60 -89.06
CA GLY A 32 -4.06 48.82 -89.57
C GLY A 32 -4.89 49.69 -90.50
N GLN A 33 -6.12 49.35 -90.87
CA GLN A 33 -6.90 50.10 -91.88
C GLN A 33 -8.42 50.12 -91.61
N ALA A 34 -8.83 50.57 -90.42
CA ALA A 34 -10.24 50.90 -90.11
C ALA A 34 -10.33 52.06 -89.10
N LEU A 35 -9.52 53.11 -89.29
CA LEU A 35 -9.24 54.13 -88.27
C LEU A 35 -10.12 55.40 -88.33
N SER A 36 -11.20 55.44 -89.13
CA SER A 36 -12.14 56.58 -89.14
C SER A 36 -13.59 56.25 -88.76
N GLU A 37 -13.98 54.97 -88.68
CA GLU A 37 -15.29 54.54 -88.14
C GLU A 37 -15.16 53.83 -86.76
N GLY A 38 -13.93 53.64 -86.27
CA GLY A 38 -13.63 52.88 -85.05
C GLY A 38 -13.63 53.67 -83.73
N LEU A 39 -13.71 55.00 -83.76
CA LEU A 39 -13.57 55.82 -82.54
C LEU A 39 -14.73 55.62 -81.54
N GLY A 40 -15.96 55.34 -82.02
CA GLY A 40 -17.09 55.02 -81.15
C GLY A 40 -17.07 53.60 -80.54
N ARG A 41 -16.35 52.65 -81.14
CA ARG A 41 -16.20 51.27 -80.61
C ARG A 41 -15.04 51.14 -79.62
N VAL A 42 -14.02 51.99 -79.73
CA VAL A 42 -12.90 52.02 -78.78
C VAL A 42 -13.35 52.58 -77.43
N GLU A 43 -14.19 53.62 -77.40
CA GLU A 43 -14.76 54.12 -76.13
C GLU A 43 -15.62 53.06 -75.41
N GLY A 44 -16.44 52.30 -76.15
CA GLY A 44 -17.23 51.19 -75.59
C GLY A 44 -16.36 50.10 -74.98
N PHE A 45 -15.29 49.69 -75.68
CA PHE A 45 -14.36 48.67 -75.18
C PHE A 45 -13.60 49.11 -73.91
N PHE A 46 -13.13 50.36 -73.84
CA PHE A 46 -12.47 50.87 -72.63
C PHE A 46 -13.43 50.93 -71.44
N LEU A 47 -14.69 51.32 -71.65
CA LEU A 47 -15.71 51.31 -70.61
C LEU A 47 -16.03 49.88 -70.15
N ASP A 48 -16.11 48.93 -71.07
CA ASP A 48 -16.34 47.51 -70.75
C ASP A 48 -15.16 46.88 -70.00
N VAL A 49 -13.91 47.18 -70.38
CA VAL A 49 -12.71 46.72 -69.68
C VAL A 49 -12.63 47.34 -68.27
N LEU A 50 -12.89 48.64 -68.13
CA LEU A 50 -12.90 49.30 -66.82
C LEU A 50 -14.02 48.75 -65.93
N LYS A 51 -15.19 48.43 -66.52
CA LYS A 51 -16.29 47.78 -65.82
C LYS A 51 -15.91 46.36 -65.36
N ALA A 52 -15.37 45.53 -66.25
CA ALA A 52 -14.91 44.19 -65.91
C ALA A 52 -13.79 44.20 -64.85
N GLN A 53 -12.87 45.18 -64.92
CA GLN A 53 -11.81 45.33 -63.92
C GLN A 53 -12.37 45.75 -62.55
N ARG A 54 -13.37 46.64 -62.50
CA ARG A 54 -14.07 46.98 -61.27
C ARG A 54 -14.85 45.79 -60.70
N GLU A 55 -15.54 45.04 -61.55
CA GLU A 55 -16.27 43.83 -61.15
C GLU A 55 -15.30 42.78 -60.57
N GLN A 56 -14.14 42.57 -61.18
CA GLN A 56 -13.11 41.68 -60.65
C GLN A 56 -12.58 42.16 -59.29
N GLN A 57 -12.27 43.46 -59.14
CA GLN A 57 -11.83 44.02 -57.87
C GLN A 57 -12.89 43.90 -56.76
N GLN A 58 -14.17 44.04 -57.12
CA GLN A 58 -15.28 43.82 -56.19
C GLN A 58 -15.32 42.36 -55.74
N VAL A 59 -15.21 41.39 -56.66
CA VAL A 59 -15.17 39.95 -56.36
C VAL A 59 -13.98 39.62 -55.45
N ASP A 60 -12.77 40.06 -55.80
CA ASP A 60 -11.56 39.80 -55.01
C ASP A 60 -11.68 40.38 -53.59
N THR A 61 -12.32 41.54 -53.45
CA THR A 61 -12.56 42.17 -52.14
C THR A 61 -13.58 41.38 -51.32
N VAL A 62 -14.69 40.92 -51.93
CA VAL A 62 -15.67 40.06 -51.25
C VAL A 62 -15.01 38.76 -50.76
N ASP A 63 -14.22 38.10 -51.60
CA ASP A 63 -13.54 36.85 -51.25
C ASP A 63 -12.51 37.03 -50.13
N LYS A 64 -11.76 38.14 -50.16
CA LYS A 64 -10.84 38.51 -49.09
C LYS A 64 -11.58 38.74 -47.77
N GLU A 65 -12.67 39.51 -47.78
CA GLU A 65 -13.46 39.78 -46.57
C GLU A 65 -14.15 38.52 -46.05
N ARG A 66 -14.62 37.64 -46.93
CA ARG A 66 -15.16 36.33 -46.57
C ARG A 66 -14.10 35.46 -45.87
N THR A 67 -12.89 35.39 -46.42
CA THR A 67 -11.78 34.63 -45.82
C THR A 67 -11.39 35.19 -44.45
N ALA A 68 -11.32 36.52 -44.31
CA ALA A 68 -11.03 37.16 -43.03
C ALA A 68 -12.17 36.95 -42.01
N SER A 69 -13.43 36.93 -42.44
CA SER A 69 -14.57 36.58 -41.59
C SER A 69 -14.51 35.13 -41.11
N ILE A 70 -14.19 34.18 -41.99
CA ILE A 70 -13.98 32.76 -41.61
C ILE A 70 -12.88 32.66 -40.54
N LYS A 71 -11.74 33.33 -40.75
CA LYS A 71 -10.62 33.31 -39.78
C LYS A 71 -11.01 33.92 -38.43
N SER A 72 -11.71 35.06 -38.44
CA SER A 72 -12.15 35.75 -37.23
C SER A 72 -13.15 34.91 -36.44
N LEU A 73 -14.19 34.39 -37.10
CA LEU A 73 -15.20 33.52 -36.48
C LEU A 73 -14.59 32.20 -35.99
N SER A 74 -13.63 31.63 -36.71
CA SER A 74 -12.88 30.44 -36.24
C SER A 74 -12.12 30.73 -34.95
N GLY A 75 -11.49 31.92 -34.84
CA GLY A 75 -10.84 32.35 -33.61
C GLY A 75 -11.82 32.55 -32.44
N ALA A 76 -12.97 33.16 -32.72
CA ALA A 76 -14.04 33.33 -31.74
C ALA A 76 -14.61 31.98 -31.27
N TRP A 77 -14.73 31.01 -32.18
CA TRP A 77 -15.17 29.65 -31.87
C TRP A 77 -14.16 28.93 -30.95
N VAL A 78 -12.86 28.97 -31.26
CA VAL A 78 -11.82 28.40 -30.39
C VAL A 78 -11.84 29.05 -29.00
N ASN A 79 -12.06 30.36 -28.92
CA ASN A 79 -12.21 31.06 -27.64
C ASN A 79 -13.45 30.59 -26.88
N ALA A 80 -14.57 30.36 -27.58
CA ALA A 80 -15.79 29.83 -26.99
C ALA A 80 -15.63 28.39 -26.49
N GLU A 81 -14.86 27.53 -27.18
CA GLU A 81 -14.54 26.17 -26.71
C GLU A 81 -13.71 26.15 -25.42
N ARG A 82 -12.78 27.11 -25.30
CA ARG A 82 -11.91 27.28 -24.14
C ARG A 82 -12.59 27.97 -22.95
N ASN A 83 -13.68 28.69 -23.19
CA ASN A 83 -14.40 29.38 -22.12
C ASN A 83 -15.16 28.36 -21.27
N THR A 84 -14.88 28.37 -19.96
CA THR A 84 -15.54 27.49 -18.98
C THR A 84 -16.85 28.07 -18.46
N ASP A 85 -17.08 29.37 -18.61
CA ASP A 85 -18.28 30.04 -18.15
C ASP A 85 -19.38 30.01 -19.23
N PRO A 86 -20.45 29.21 -19.06
CA PRO A 86 -21.50 29.09 -20.05
C PRO A 86 -22.24 30.41 -20.31
N ALA A 87 -22.29 31.32 -19.33
CA ALA A 87 -23.03 32.58 -19.44
C ALA A 87 -22.35 33.57 -20.40
N THR A 88 -21.02 33.51 -20.54
CA THR A 88 -20.26 34.43 -21.38
C THR A 88 -19.96 33.88 -22.78
N ILE A 89 -20.15 32.59 -23.04
CA ILE A 89 -19.94 31.98 -24.37
C ILE A 89 -20.75 32.70 -25.45
N GLN A 90 -22.05 32.91 -25.22
CA GLN A 90 -22.95 33.51 -26.20
C GLN A 90 -22.64 35.00 -26.41
N SER A 91 -22.41 35.76 -25.34
CA SER A 91 -22.09 37.19 -25.42
C SER A 91 -20.75 37.42 -26.12
N ASN A 92 -19.74 36.59 -25.84
CA ASN A 92 -18.42 36.69 -26.47
C ASN A 92 -18.49 36.39 -27.97
N TRP A 93 -19.30 35.41 -28.38
CA TRP A 93 -19.56 35.14 -29.79
C TRP A 93 -20.25 36.33 -30.49
N GLN A 94 -21.32 36.86 -29.90
CA GLN A 94 -22.04 38.02 -30.44
C GLN A 94 -21.12 39.24 -30.56
N ALA A 95 -20.28 39.50 -29.56
CA ALA A 95 -19.30 40.57 -29.59
C ALA A 95 -18.26 40.39 -30.70
N ALA A 96 -17.83 39.15 -30.97
CA ALA A 96 -16.91 38.86 -32.07
C ALA A 96 -17.56 39.08 -33.44
N VAL A 97 -18.82 38.69 -33.61
CA VAL A 97 -19.59 38.94 -34.84
C VAL A 97 -19.76 40.45 -35.06
N GLN A 98 -20.18 41.20 -34.03
CA GLN A 98 -20.34 42.65 -34.10
C GLN A 98 -19.01 43.35 -34.43
N SER A 99 -17.93 42.96 -33.77
CA SER A 99 -16.60 43.51 -34.02
C SER A 99 -16.16 43.29 -35.47
N ARG A 100 -16.52 42.15 -36.08
CA ARG A 100 -16.20 41.86 -37.48
C ARG A 100 -17.07 42.66 -38.44
N GLU A 101 -18.34 42.86 -38.11
CA GLU A 101 -19.25 43.73 -38.88
C GLU A 101 -18.77 45.19 -38.87
N ASP A 102 -18.36 45.70 -37.71
CA ASP A 102 -17.79 47.04 -37.56
C ASP A 102 -16.48 47.21 -38.35
N GLU A 103 -15.67 46.15 -38.44
CA GLU A 103 -14.47 46.13 -39.25
C GLU A 103 -14.79 46.22 -40.75
N ILE A 104 -15.75 45.42 -41.25
CA ILE A 104 -16.23 45.47 -42.65
C ILE A 104 -16.77 46.87 -42.98
N ASN A 105 -17.55 47.48 -42.08
CA ASN A 105 -18.07 48.84 -42.24
C ASN A 105 -16.95 49.88 -42.38
N ARG A 106 -15.81 49.66 -41.72
CA ARG A 106 -14.65 50.56 -41.72
C ARG A 106 -13.74 50.36 -42.93
N THR A 107 -13.51 49.11 -43.35
CA THR A 107 -12.50 48.78 -44.37
C THR A 107 -13.06 48.73 -45.79
N VAL A 108 -14.35 48.43 -45.97
CA VAL A 108 -14.96 48.27 -47.29
C VAL A 108 -15.68 49.55 -47.71
N ALA A 109 -15.07 50.33 -48.60
CA ALA A 109 -15.61 51.60 -49.07
C ALA A 109 -16.87 51.44 -49.94
N ASP A 110 -16.90 50.46 -50.85
CA ASP A 110 -18.00 50.23 -51.78
C ASP A 110 -19.25 49.65 -51.07
N PRO A 111 -20.41 50.35 -51.10
CA PRO A 111 -21.65 49.88 -50.46
C PRO A 111 -22.21 48.56 -50.99
N ALA A 112 -21.95 48.19 -52.26
CA ALA A 112 -22.41 46.92 -52.83
C ALA A 112 -21.57 45.74 -52.32
N VAL A 113 -20.25 45.89 -52.32
CA VAL A 113 -19.30 44.92 -51.76
C VAL A 113 -19.56 44.73 -50.26
N ARG A 114 -19.75 45.83 -49.52
CA ARG A 114 -20.03 45.80 -48.08
C ARG A 114 -21.29 45.01 -47.75
N ARG A 115 -22.40 45.25 -48.47
CA ARG A 115 -23.66 44.50 -48.28
C ARG A 115 -23.47 43.00 -48.53
N THR A 116 -22.71 42.64 -49.57
CA THR A 116 -22.44 41.22 -49.88
C THR A 116 -21.59 40.58 -48.78
N ALA A 117 -20.51 41.24 -48.34
CA ALA A 117 -19.66 40.76 -47.25
C ALA A 117 -20.42 40.63 -45.91
N GLN A 118 -21.33 41.56 -45.60
CA GLN A 118 -22.20 41.48 -44.42
C GLN A 118 -23.18 40.31 -44.50
N ARG A 119 -23.78 40.07 -45.67
CA ARG A 119 -24.65 38.91 -45.89
C ARG A 119 -23.88 37.61 -45.64
N ASP A 120 -22.71 37.46 -46.26
CA ASP A 120 -21.88 36.27 -46.10
C ASP A 120 -21.40 36.08 -44.64
N LEU A 121 -21.05 37.17 -43.94
CA LEU A 121 -20.73 37.14 -42.49
C LEU A 121 -21.93 36.65 -41.68
N SER A 122 -23.13 37.20 -41.91
CA SER A 122 -24.34 36.81 -41.18
C SER A 122 -24.74 35.36 -41.41
N GLU A 123 -24.56 34.83 -42.63
CA GLU A 123 -24.79 33.42 -42.94
C GLU A 123 -23.82 32.50 -42.18
N LEU A 124 -22.52 32.82 -42.21
CA LEU A 124 -21.49 32.10 -41.44
C LEU A 124 -21.76 32.16 -39.93
N ALA A 125 -22.07 33.36 -39.42
CA ALA A 125 -22.37 33.57 -38.01
C ALA A 125 -23.60 32.76 -37.57
N ALA A 126 -24.66 32.71 -38.39
CA ALA A 126 -25.86 31.93 -38.10
C ALA A 126 -25.61 30.42 -38.10
N GLN A 127 -24.75 29.93 -39.00
CA GLN A 127 -24.34 28.52 -39.05
C GLN A 127 -23.61 28.10 -37.77
N ASP A 128 -22.61 28.86 -37.35
CA ASP A 128 -21.82 28.53 -36.16
C ASP A 128 -22.53 28.87 -34.85
N TYR A 129 -23.46 29.83 -34.84
CA TYR A 129 -24.23 30.17 -33.64
C TYR A 129 -25.00 28.98 -33.07
N ARG A 130 -25.53 28.07 -33.89
CA ARG A 130 -26.18 26.84 -33.40
C ARG A 130 -25.21 25.94 -32.62
N ARG A 131 -23.95 25.86 -33.07
CA ARG A 131 -22.89 25.11 -32.37
C ARG A 131 -22.53 25.78 -31.06
N VAL A 132 -22.40 27.11 -31.07
CA VAL A 132 -22.14 27.92 -29.87
C VAL A 132 -23.25 27.76 -28.83
N LEU A 133 -24.52 27.77 -29.24
CA LEU A 133 -25.66 27.50 -28.36
C LEU A 133 -25.60 26.09 -27.77
N THR A 134 -25.39 25.08 -28.61
CA THR A 134 -25.28 23.67 -28.17
C THR A 134 -24.16 23.51 -27.14
N MET A 135 -23.02 24.17 -27.38
CA MET A 135 -21.89 24.17 -26.46
C MET A 135 -22.19 24.91 -25.16
N SER A 136 -22.81 26.09 -25.20
CA SER A 136 -23.19 26.84 -24.00
C SER A 136 -24.16 26.03 -23.13
N VAL A 137 -25.17 25.38 -23.73
CA VAL A 137 -26.08 24.47 -23.03
C VAL A 137 -25.34 23.29 -22.43
N LYS A 138 -24.45 22.64 -23.20
CA LYS A 138 -23.62 21.53 -22.70
C LYS A 138 -22.78 21.96 -21.49
N ARG A 139 -22.11 23.11 -21.56
CA ARG A 139 -21.31 23.67 -20.45
C ARG A 139 -22.16 24.04 -19.24
N SER A 140 -23.36 24.58 -19.47
CA SER A 140 -24.33 24.87 -18.40
C SER A 140 -24.75 23.60 -17.69
N ASN A 141 -25.04 22.53 -18.43
CA ASN A 141 -25.36 21.22 -17.88
C ASN A 141 -24.18 20.63 -17.10
N GLU A 142 -22.96 20.67 -17.64
CA GLU A 142 -21.74 20.23 -16.96
C GLU A 142 -21.54 20.98 -15.63
N ALA A 143 -21.65 22.31 -15.62
CA ALA A 143 -21.54 23.13 -14.42
C ALA A 143 -22.64 22.82 -13.39
N SER A 144 -23.88 22.63 -13.86
CA SER A 144 -25.03 22.26 -13.04
C SER A 144 -24.86 20.89 -12.37
N LEU A 145 -24.30 19.91 -13.09
CA LEU A 145 -23.97 18.59 -12.56
C LEU A 145 -22.79 18.63 -11.59
N ALA A 146 -21.78 19.45 -11.84
CA ALA A 146 -20.68 19.66 -10.88
C ALA A 146 -21.20 20.26 -9.57
N LEU A 147 -22.08 21.26 -9.63
CA LEU A 147 -22.76 21.82 -8.45
C LEU A 147 -23.61 20.77 -7.73
N LEU A 148 -24.33 19.92 -8.47
CA LEU A 148 -25.07 18.81 -7.87
C LEU A 148 -24.12 17.87 -7.12
N GLY A 149 -22.99 17.47 -7.73
CA GLY A 149 -21.97 16.64 -7.08
C GLY A 149 -21.51 17.21 -5.74
N ASN A 150 -21.13 18.48 -5.70
CA ASN A 150 -20.72 19.18 -4.47
C ASN A 150 -21.83 19.23 -3.42
N SER A 151 -23.09 19.43 -3.84
CA SER A 151 -24.23 19.43 -2.93
C SER A 151 -24.50 18.04 -2.35
N LEU A 152 -24.37 16.98 -3.15
CA LEU A 152 -24.52 15.59 -2.70
C LEU A 152 -23.44 15.22 -1.69
N ASP A 153 -22.21 15.71 -1.85
CA ASP A 153 -21.15 15.51 -0.86
C ASP A 153 -21.49 16.18 0.47
N THR A 154 -21.99 17.42 0.41
CA THR A 154 -22.46 18.16 1.59
C THR A 154 -23.63 17.45 2.29
N TYR A 155 -24.59 16.91 1.52
CA TYR A 155 -25.70 16.16 2.09
C TYR A 155 -25.25 14.82 2.69
N ALA A 156 -24.28 14.14 2.08
CA ALA A 156 -23.73 12.89 2.62
C ALA A 156 -23.04 13.15 3.97
N GLU A 157 -22.23 14.20 4.07
CA GLU A 157 -21.57 14.59 5.32
C GLU A 157 -22.58 14.95 6.42
N ARG A 158 -23.62 15.74 6.08
CA ARG A 158 -24.72 16.04 7.02
C ARG A 158 -25.44 14.79 7.50
N ALA A 159 -25.68 13.84 6.59
CA ALA A 159 -26.39 12.61 6.92
C ALA A 159 -25.57 11.67 7.82
N VAL A 160 -24.25 11.64 7.64
CA VAL A 160 -23.31 10.83 8.45
C VAL A 160 -23.13 11.42 9.85
N ASN A 161 -23.09 12.75 9.95
CA ASN A 161 -22.95 13.47 11.21
C ASN A 161 -24.30 13.79 11.88
N ALA A 162 -25.41 13.28 11.35
CA ALA A 162 -26.72 13.51 11.90
C ALA A 162 -26.84 12.93 13.32
N PRO A 163 -27.34 13.70 14.30
CA PRO A 163 -27.47 13.23 15.68
C PRO A 163 -28.55 12.15 15.84
N ASP A 164 -29.53 12.12 14.94
CA ASP A 164 -30.64 11.19 14.95
C ASP A 164 -31.08 10.78 13.54
N GLN A 165 -31.99 9.81 13.48
CA GLN A 165 -32.53 9.27 12.23
C GLN A 165 -33.35 10.31 11.43
N ALA A 166 -33.98 11.27 12.09
CA ALA A 166 -34.80 12.29 11.43
C ALA A 166 -33.95 13.30 10.67
N ALA A 167 -32.86 13.79 11.28
CA ALA A 167 -31.87 14.65 10.64
C ALA A 167 -31.18 13.94 9.47
N ARG A 168 -30.89 12.63 9.61
CA ARG A 168 -30.36 11.81 8.52
C ARG A 168 -31.35 11.73 7.35
N GLN A 169 -32.63 11.47 7.63
CA GLN A 169 -33.67 11.40 6.59
C GLN A 169 -33.86 12.74 5.89
N LEU A 170 -33.76 13.87 6.61
CA LEU A 170 -33.83 15.21 6.02
C LEU A 170 -32.71 15.43 5.00
N ALA A 171 -31.48 15.02 5.31
CA ALA A 171 -30.36 15.12 4.38
C ALA A 171 -30.55 14.21 3.14
N MET A 172 -31.11 13.01 3.32
CA MET A 172 -31.45 12.12 2.21
C MET A 172 -32.55 12.69 1.30
N ASN A 173 -33.59 13.28 1.90
CA ASN A 173 -34.67 13.92 1.15
C ASN A 173 -34.16 15.14 0.36
N ALA A 174 -33.24 15.92 0.93
CA ALA A 174 -32.62 17.05 0.24
C ALA A 174 -31.80 16.59 -0.97
N ALA A 175 -31.03 15.51 -0.83
CA ALA A 175 -30.29 14.91 -1.94
C ALA A 175 -31.22 14.37 -3.05
N ASP A 176 -32.29 13.65 -2.68
CA ASP A 176 -33.30 13.17 -3.63
C ASP A 176 -33.97 14.31 -4.39
N GLN A 177 -34.38 15.37 -3.69
CA GLN A 177 -34.98 16.57 -4.30
C GLN A 177 -34.00 17.27 -5.26
N ALA A 178 -32.72 17.39 -4.89
CA ALA A 178 -31.70 18.00 -5.74
C ALA A 178 -31.48 17.20 -7.03
N ILE A 179 -31.49 15.87 -6.96
CA ILE A 179 -31.38 14.99 -8.14
C ILE A 179 -32.64 15.11 -9.00
N LYS A 180 -33.83 15.02 -8.41
CA LYS A 180 -35.11 15.14 -9.14
C LYS A 180 -35.23 16.48 -9.86
N ALA A 181 -34.83 17.57 -9.23
CA ALA A 181 -34.82 18.88 -9.86
C ALA A 181 -33.93 18.94 -11.12
N ARG A 182 -32.82 18.18 -11.18
CA ARG A 182 -31.98 18.09 -12.39
C ARG A 182 -32.59 17.18 -13.47
N VAL A 183 -33.31 16.14 -13.07
CA VAL A 183 -34.06 15.29 -14.00
C VAL A 183 -35.22 16.06 -14.63
N GLU A 184 -36.01 16.77 -13.83
CA GLU A 184 -37.12 17.61 -14.28
C GLU A 184 -36.65 18.75 -15.20
N ALA A 185 -35.46 19.31 -14.93
CA ALA A 185 -34.85 20.33 -15.79
C ALA A 185 -34.25 19.77 -17.09
N GLY A 186 -34.28 18.44 -17.32
CA GLY A 186 -33.69 17.80 -18.49
C GLY A 186 -32.16 17.82 -18.54
N VAL A 187 -31.51 18.18 -17.42
CA VAL A 187 -30.04 18.20 -17.29
C VAL A 187 -29.50 16.79 -17.07
N LEU A 188 -30.28 15.92 -16.43
CA LEU A 188 -29.93 14.55 -16.12
C LEU A 188 -31.02 13.60 -16.64
N ALA A 189 -30.65 12.48 -17.27
CA ALA A 189 -31.62 11.45 -17.63
C ALA A 189 -32.18 10.77 -16.37
N ALA A 190 -33.42 10.28 -16.42
CA ALA A 190 -34.07 9.64 -15.26
C ALA A 190 -33.26 8.44 -14.71
N ASP A 191 -32.75 7.58 -15.60
CA ASP A 191 -31.92 6.43 -15.24
C ASP A 191 -30.61 6.85 -14.54
N ASP A 192 -29.99 7.93 -15.02
CA ASP A 192 -28.76 8.46 -14.43
C ASP A 192 -29.02 9.15 -13.08
N GLY A 193 -30.21 9.77 -12.93
CA GLY A 193 -30.70 10.24 -11.64
C GLY A 193 -30.82 9.12 -10.61
N GLN A 194 -31.42 7.99 -11.01
CA GLN A 194 -31.54 6.82 -10.14
C GLN A 194 -30.16 6.25 -9.76
N LYS A 195 -29.25 6.09 -10.73
CA LYS A 195 -27.87 5.64 -10.46
C LYS A 195 -27.13 6.60 -9.52
N MET A 196 -27.30 7.91 -9.72
CA MET A 196 -26.69 8.93 -8.87
C MET A 196 -27.22 8.87 -7.44
N PHE A 197 -28.53 8.65 -7.26
CA PHE A 197 -29.12 8.45 -5.95
C PHE A 197 -28.61 7.17 -5.26
N GLN A 198 -28.50 6.06 -6.00
CA GLN A 198 -27.93 4.81 -5.48
C GLN A 198 -26.46 5.00 -5.06
N SER A 199 -25.65 5.68 -5.89
CA SER A 199 -24.27 6.01 -5.56
C SER A 199 -24.18 6.92 -4.33
N PHE A 200 -25.08 7.88 -4.18
CA PHE A 200 -25.18 8.72 -2.98
C PHE A 200 -25.50 7.88 -1.73
N ALA A 201 -26.49 7.00 -1.81
CA ALA A 201 -26.86 6.10 -0.71
C ALA A 201 -25.71 5.14 -0.33
N GLY A 202 -24.97 4.62 -1.31
CA GLY A 202 -23.80 3.78 -1.08
C GLY A 202 -22.67 4.52 -0.34
N ARG A 203 -22.41 5.78 -0.70
CA ARG A 203 -21.43 6.64 0.00
C ARG A 203 -21.84 6.91 1.45
N MET A 204 -23.12 7.09 1.72
CA MET A 204 -23.63 7.25 3.09
C MET A 204 -23.46 5.97 3.92
N ASP A 205 -23.77 4.81 3.35
CA ASP A 205 -23.58 3.51 4.01
C ASP A 205 -22.09 3.28 4.30
N GLN A 206 -21.21 3.55 3.34
CA GLN A 206 -19.75 3.50 3.52
C GLN A 206 -19.27 4.40 4.66
N ALA A 207 -19.71 5.66 4.69
CA ALA A 207 -19.31 6.59 5.74
C ALA A 207 -19.88 6.20 7.12
N SER A 208 -21.09 5.63 7.17
CA SER A 208 -21.65 5.06 8.41
C SER A 208 -20.79 3.91 8.94
N VAL A 209 -20.33 3.02 8.05
CA VAL A 209 -19.42 1.92 8.41
C VAL A 209 -18.08 2.46 8.90
N LEU A 210 -17.50 3.46 8.25
CA LEU A 210 -16.24 4.08 8.70
C LEU A 210 -16.39 4.73 10.08
N GLY A 211 -17.53 5.36 10.36
CA GLY A 211 -17.86 5.86 11.69
C GLY A 211 -17.92 4.75 12.76
N LEU A 212 -18.56 3.62 12.43
CA LEU A 212 -18.56 2.43 13.30
C LEU A 212 -17.16 1.85 13.47
N LEU A 213 -16.38 1.76 12.40
CA LEU A 213 -15.03 1.21 12.41
C LEU A 213 -14.09 1.99 13.32
N ASN A 214 -14.23 3.32 13.36
CA ASN A 214 -13.43 4.16 14.26
C ASN A 214 -13.81 4.02 15.74
N ARG A 215 -15.07 3.70 16.05
CA ARG A 215 -15.56 3.57 17.43
C ARG A 215 -15.46 2.14 17.97
N ASN A 216 -15.84 1.17 17.15
CA ASN A 216 -15.90 -0.25 17.48
C ASN A 216 -15.75 -1.10 16.19
N PRO A 217 -14.51 -1.46 15.81
CA PRO A 217 -14.22 -2.29 14.64
C PRO A 217 -14.99 -3.62 14.61
N THR A 218 -15.22 -4.24 15.77
CA THR A 218 -15.94 -5.52 15.88
C THR A 218 -17.42 -5.35 15.54
N ALA A 219 -18.06 -4.29 16.03
CA ALA A 219 -19.44 -3.97 15.68
C ALA A 219 -19.59 -3.61 14.19
N ALA A 220 -18.60 -2.91 13.62
CA ALA A 220 -18.56 -2.63 12.18
C ALA A 220 -18.48 -3.91 11.34
N LEU A 221 -17.65 -4.88 11.75
CA LEU A 221 -17.51 -6.16 11.06
C LEU A 221 -18.82 -6.98 11.12
N ALA A 222 -19.47 -7.04 12.29
CA ALA A 222 -20.76 -7.72 12.44
C ALA A 222 -21.85 -7.06 11.59
N ALA A 223 -21.88 -5.72 11.55
CA ALA A 223 -22.83 -4.97 10.75
C ALA A 223 -22.60 -5.15 9.23
N LEU A 224 -21.34 -5.26 8.79
CA LEU A 224 -20.99 -5.53 7.39
C LEU A 224 -21.37 -6.94 6.94
N ALA A 225 -21.45 -7.90 7.87
CA ALA A 225 -21.85 -9.27 7.61
C ALA A 225 -23.35 -9.41 7.29
N ASP A 226 -24.19 -8.44 7.68
CA ASP A 226 -25.60 -8.38 7.28
C ASP A 226 -25.77 -7.51 6.02
N PRO A 227 -26.10 -8.09 4.85
CA PRO A 227 -26.36 -7.33 3.64
C PRO A 227 -27.54 -6.35 3.76
N LYS A 228 -28.50 -6.62 4.68
CA LYS A 228 -29.69 -5.79 4.84
C LYS A 228 -29.41 -4.48 5.56
N GLN A 229 -28.41 -4.45 6.45
CA GLN A 229 -28.08 -3.26 7.22
C GLN A 229 -27.50 -2.15 6.35
N PHE A 230 -26.70 -2.51 5.35
CA PHE A 230 -26.11 -1.59 4.38
C PHE A 230 -26.44 -2.03 2.95
N ARG A 231 -27.72 -1.90 2.59
CA ARG A 231 -28.25 -2.40 1.32
C ARG A 231 -27.68 -1.71 0.08
N ASN A 232 -27.12 -0.50 0.22
CA ASN A 232 -26.61 0.29 -0.90
C ASN A 232 -25.09 0.16 -1.07
N LEU A 233 -24.42 -0.60 -0.21
CA LEU A 233 -23.00 -0.90 -0.33
C LEU A 233 -22.79 -1.97 -1.40
N ASP A 234 -22.03 -1.63 -2.43
CA ASP A 234 -21.59 -2.60 -3.44
C ASP A 234 -20.67 -3.67 -2.81
N GLU A 235 -20.62 -4.86 -3.42
CA GLU A 235 -19.89 -6.00 -2.86
C GLU A 235 -18.38 -5.75 -2.75
N VAL A 236 -17.80 -5.01 -3.69
CA VAL A 236 -16.37 -4.69 -3.69
C VAL A 236 -16.02 -3.73 -2.55
N ALA A 237 -16.83 -2.69 -2.35
CA ALA A 237 -16.73 -1.75 -1.25
C ALA A 237 -16.96 -2.43 0.09
N ARG A 238 -17.95 -3.35 0.18
CA ARG A 238 -18.18 -4.18 1.37
C ARG A 238 -16.94 -4.99 1.72
N GLN A 239 -16.34 -5.71 0.76
CA GLN A 239 -15.11 -6.47 0.97
C GLN A 239 -13.94 -5.60 1.43
N ARG A 240 -13.75 -4.41 0.83
CA ARG A 240 -12.72 -3.45 1.25
C ARG A 240 -12.93 -2.96 2.68
N LEU A 241 -14.18 -2.70 3.07
CA LEU A 241 -14.53 -2.29 4.44
C LEU A 241 -14.35 -3.44 5.44
N VAL A 242 -14.65 -4.69 5.06
CA VAL A 242 -14.38 -5.88 5.88
C VAL A 242 -12.88 -6.05 6.13
N GLN A 243 -12.05 -5.89 5.09
CA GLN A 243 -10.58 -5.92 5.22
C GLN A 243 -10.08 -4.78 6.13
N SER A 244 -10.62 -3.58 5.96
CA SER A 244 -10.31 -2.42 6.82
C SER A 244 -10.69 -2.68 8.28
N ALA A 245 -11.89 -3.24 8.53
CA ALA A 245 -12.37 -3.57 9.86
C ALA A 245 -11.49 -4.63 10.53
N THR A 246 -11.12 -5.68 9.79
CA THR A 246 -10.22 -6.74 10.25
C THR A 246 -8.84 -6.19 10.63
N THR A 247 -8.30 -5.29 9.80
CA THR A 247 -7.01 -4.63 10.07
C THR A 247 -7.10 -3.73 11.30
N ALA A 248 -8.18 -2.97 11.45
CA ALA A 248 -8.42 -2.11 12.60
C ALA A 248 -8.57 -2.92 13.91
N MET A 249 -9.25 -4.07 13.87
CA MET A 249 -9.32 -5.02 15.00
C MET A 249 -7.92 -5.52 15.40
N GLY A 250 -7.11 -5.96 14.43
CA GLY A 250 -5.74 -6.41 14.69
C GLY A 250 -4.88 -5.30 15.32
N ALA A 251 -4.99 -4.07 14.82
CA ALA A 251 -4.30 -2.92 15.38
C ALA A 251 -4.76 -2.58 16.81
N GLN A 252 -6.06 -2.69 17.10
CA GLN A 252 -6.60 -2.48 18.44
C GLN A 252 -6.11 -3.54 19.42
N ALA A 253 -6.13 -4.82 19.04
CA ALA A 253 -5.59 -5.91 19.85
C ALA A 253 -4.08 -5.73 20.14
N SER A 254 -3.29 -5.39 19.11
CA SER A 254 -1.86 -5.12 19.27
C SER A 254 -1.58 -3.91 20.18
N ARG A 255 -2.41 -2.86 20.13
CA ARG A 255 -2.30 -1.72 21.06
C ARG A 255 -2.65 -2.10 22.49
N ALA A 256 -3.69 -2.93 22.68
CA ALA A 256 -4.07 -3.45 23.99
C ALA A 256 -2.91 -4.28 24.59
N GLU A 257 -2.39 -5.25 23.86
CA GLU A 257 -1.22 -6.04 24.29
C GLU A 257 0.01 -5.17 24.58
N ALA A 258 0.29 -4.17 23.74
CA ALA A 258 1.41 -3.27 23.97
C ALA A 258 1.20 -2.41 25.23
N SER A 259 -0.02 -2.00 25.52
CA SER A 259 -0.36 -1.27 26.74
C SER A 259 -0.24 -2.15 27.99
N GLU A 260 -0.67 -3.41 27.92
CA GLU A 260 -0.51 -4.39 28.99
C GLU A 260 0.97 -4.67 29.26
N ARG A 261 1.78 -4.91 28.22
CA ARG A 261 3.23 -5.10 28.37
C ARG A 261 3.95 -3.86 28.93
N ARG A 262 3.43 -2.66 28.68
CA ARG A 262 3.95 -1.43 29.28
C ARG A 262 3.55 -1.32 30.75
N ALA A 263 2.29 -1.62 31.08
CA ALA A 263 1.81 -1.65 32.46
C ALA A 263 2.58 -2.69 33.28
N GLU A 264 2.80 -3.89 32.73
CA GLU A 264 3.60 -4.95 33.35
C GLU A 264 5.06 -4.49 33.56
N ARG A 265 5.69 -3.88 32.55
CA ARG A 265 7.05 -3.33 32.70
C ARG A 265 7.14 -2.25 33.76
N LEU A 266 6.17 -1.34 33.81
CA LEU A 266 6.12 -0.29 34.84
C LEU A 266 5.91 -0.89 36.23
N SER A 267 5.05 -1.91 36.35
CA SER A 267 4.85 -2.66 37.59
C SER A 267 6.16 -3.33 38.05
N ARG A 268 6.89 -4.00 37.15
CA ARG A 268 8.21 -4.59 37.44
C ARG A 268 9.24 -3.55 37.86
N LEU A 269 9.33 -2.42 37.16
CA LEU A 269 10.26 -1.35 37.53
C LEU A 269 9.94 -0.73 38.91
N ASN A 270 8.66 -0.61 39.26
CA ASN A 270 8.24 -0.16 40.58
C ASN A 270 8.59 -1.19 41.66
N ALA A 271 8.39 -2.48 41.38
CA ALA A 271 8.81 -3.58 42.25
C ALA A 271 10.33 -3.58 42.48
N ASP A 272 11.12 -3.47 41.40
CA ASP A 272 12.57 -3.42 41.47
C ASP A 272 13.07 -2.20 42.25
N ARG A 273 12.45 -1.03 42.08
CA ARG A 273 12.79 0.17 42.87
C ARG A 273 12.49 -0.04 44.35
N ALA A 274 11.32 -0.55 44.68
CA ALA A 274 10.93 -0.83 46.07
C ALA A 274 11.94 -1.79 46.73
N ALA A 275 12.23 -2.91 46.07
CA ALA A 275 13.22 -3.88 46.53
C ALA A 275 14.61 -3.25 46.69
N ASN A 276 15.12 -2.56 45.66
CA ASN A 276 16.45 -1.95 45.69
C ASN A 276 16.57 -0.85 46.76
N THR A 277 15.53 -0.07 47.02
CA THR A 277 15.51 0.91 48.11
C THR A 277 15.68 0.21 49.47
N LEU A 278 14.94 -0.86 49.73
CA LEU A 278 15.05 -1.61 50.98
C LEU A 278 16.40 -2.32 51.12
N TYR A 279 16.89 -2.96 50.05
CA TYR A 279 18.22 -3.59 50.06
C TYR A 279 19.34 -2.56 50.26
N GLY A 280 19.23 -1.37 49.66
CA GLY A 280 20.18 -0.28 49.87
C GLY A 280 20.22 0.20 51.31
N GLN A 281 19.06 0.35 51.96
CA GLN A 281 18.97 0.72 53.38
C GLN A 281 19.59 -0.35 54.30
N ILE A 282 19.32 -1.63 54.03
CA ILE A 282 19.95 -2.74 54.75
C ILE A 282 21.47 -2.69 54.61
N ALA A 283 21.99 -2.53 53.38
CA ALA A 283 23.42 -2.48 53.13
C ALA A 283 24.10 -1.29 53.82
N GLN A 284 23.45 -0.12 53.85
CA GLN A 284 23.95 1.04 54.60
C GLN A 284 24.01 0.75 56.10
N ALA A 285 22.92 0.21 56.68
CA ALA A 285 22.86 -0.14 58.09
C ALA A 285 23.89 -1.22 58.49
N GLU A 286 24.11 -2.23 57.65
CA GLU A 286 25.14 -3.26 57.85
C GLU A 286 26.56 -2.68 57.89
N ASN A 287 26.80 -1.55 57.22
CA ASN A 287 28.07 -0.82 57.25
C ASN A 287 28.17 0.21 58.40
N GLY A 288 27.19 0.22 59.32
CA GLY A 288 27.11 1.19 60.42
C GLY A 288 26.69 2.59 60.00
N GLN A 289 26.18 2.75 58.77
CA GLN A 289 25.71 4.02 58.23
C GLN A 289 24.17 3.98 58.13
N GLY A 290 23.46 4.66 59.03
CA GLY A 290 21.99 4.70 59.01
C GLY A 290 21.31 3.61 59.84
N GLN A 291 19.97 3.59 59.81
CA GLN A 291 19.15 2.68 60.60
C GLN A 291 18.67 1.50 59.75
N MET A 292 18.63 0.30 60.35
CA MET A 292 18.08 -0.89 59.72
C MET A 292 16.59 -0.65 59.42
N PRO A 293 16.11 -0.92 58.19
CA PRO A 293 14.68 -0.81 57.89
C PRO A 293 13.87 -1.74 58.80
N THR A 294 12.73 -1.24 59.24
CA THR A 294 11.84 -1.96 60.16
C THR A 294 10.97 -2.96 59.40
N VAL A 295 10.33 -3.87 60.15
CA VAL A 295 9.29 -4.74 59.59
C VAL A 295 8.15 -3.91 58.98
N GLY A 296 7.83 -2.76 59.57
CA GLY A 296 6.83 -1.82 59.04
C GLY A 296 7.19 -1.29 57.65
N ASP A 297 8.46 -0.97 57.41
CA ASP A 297 8.94 -0.45 56.12
C ASP A 297 8.82 -1.49 55.00
N VAL A 298 9.12 -2.76 55.31
CA VAL A 298 8.93 -3.87 54.35
C VAL A 298 7.45 -4.13 54.10
N MET A 299 6.60 -4.08 55.14
CA MET A 299 5.15 -4.29 54.99
C MET A 299 4.48 -3.17 54.20
N ALA A 300 4.95 -1.92 54.31
CA ALA A 300 4.44 -0.79 53.53
C ALA A 300 4.69 -0.93 52.02
N GLN A 301 5.69 -1.72 51.62
CA GLN A 301 6.02 -1.99 50.21
C GLN A 301 5.56 -3.37 49.73
N ARG A 302 4.81 -4.11 50.55
CA ARG A 302 4.40 -5.50 50.27
C ARG A 302 3.68 -5.67 48.94
N ASP A 303 2.84 -4.71 48.54
CA ASP A 303 2.08 -4.78 47.28
C ASP A 303 2.97 -4.73 46.04
N TRP A 304 4.22 -4.28 46.20
CA TRP A 304 5.21 -4.16 45.13
C TRP A 304 6.31 -5.23 45.22
N LEU A 305 6.37 -5.99 46.31
CA LEU A 305 7.38 -7.02 46.53
C LEU A 305 6.80 -8.40 46.28
N SER A 306 7.58 -9.30 45.69
CA SER A 306 7.17 -10.70 45.64
C SER A 306 7.09 -11.30 47.06
N PRO A 307 6.28 -12.35 47.29
CA PRO A 307 6.26 -13.05 48.58
C PRO A 307 7.65 -13.57 49.00
N GLY A 308 8.45 -14.02 48.02
CA GLY A 308 9.83 -14.48 48.25
C GLY A 308 10.76 -13.36 48.70
N GLU A 309 10.73 -12.21 48.02
CA GLU A 309 11.54 -11.03 48.41
C GLU A 309 11.11 -10.47 49.75
N THR A 310 9.81 -10.42 50.01
CA THR A 310 9.27 -9.99 51.31
C THR A 310 9.81 -10.90 52.42
N SER A 311 9.77 -12.22 52.23
CA SER A 311 10.31 -13.16 53.21
C SER A 311 11.83 -13.03 53.35
N ALA A 312 12.56 -12.83 52.25
CA ALA A 312 14.01 -12.67 52.27
C ALA A 312 14.44 -11.38 53.00
N LEU A 313 13.78 -10.26 52.73
CA LEU A 313 14.00 -8.98 53.41
C LEU A 313 13.69 -9.07 54.90
N LEU A 314 12.55 -9.67 55.27
CA LEU A 314 12.21 -9.93 56.68
C LEU A 314 13.24 -10.83 57.37
N ASN A 315 13.69 -11.89 56.69
CA ASN A 315 14.72 -12.78 57.22
C ASN A 315 16.06 -12.09 57.36
N ARG A 316 16.42 -11.15 56.47
CA ARG A 316 17.65 -10.36 56.57
C ARG A 316 17.60 -9.36 57.71
N ILE A 317 16.47 -8.68 57.90
CA ILE A 317 16.22 -7.79 59.06
C ILE A 317 16.29 -8.58 60.38
N ARG A 318 15.75 -9.81 60.41
CA ARG A 318 15.84 -10.71 61.59
C ARG A 318 17.22 -11.37 61.72
N GLY A 319 17.92 -11.56 60.61
CA GLY A 319 19.12 -12.38 60.44
C GLY A 319 20.44 -11.61 60.50
N ALA A 320 20.42 -10.29 60.74
CA ALA A 320 21.62 -9.54 61.13
C ALA A 320 22.31 -10.07 62.41
N SER A 321 21.77 -11.13 63.03
CA SER A 321 22.35 -11.91 64.13
C SER A 321 22.65 -13.38 63.79
N ALA A 322 22.59 -13.80 62.52
CA ALA A 322 22.78 -15.20 62.10
C ALA A 322 24.25 -15.55 61.83
N PRO A 323 24.67 -16.82 62.09
CA PRO A 323 26.05 -17.28 61.89
C PRO A 323 26.49 -17.22 60.41
N ARG A 324 27.71 -16.72 60.15
CA ARG A 324 28.32 -16.60 58.81
C ARG A 324 29.12 -17.86 58.44
N ASP A 325 29.16 -18.17 57.14
CA ASP A 325 30.06 -19.18 56.55
C ASP A 325 31.53 -18.91 56.90
N ASN A 326 32.31 -19.98 57.09
CA ASN A 326 33.76 -19.88 57.23
C ASN A 326 34.39 -19.69 55.83
N PRO A 327 35.11 -18.57 55.59
CA PRO A 327 35.64 -18.23 54.26
C PRO A 327 36.69 -19.21 53.75
N GLU A 328 37.49 -19.82 54.62
CA GLU A 328 38.52 -20.79 54.21
C GLU A 328 37.88 -22.09 53.69
N THR A 329 36.76 -22.47 54.28
CA THR A 329 36.00 -23.68 53.90
C THR A 329 35.34 -23.51 52.53
N VAL A 330 34.79 -22.34 52.26
CA VAL A 330 34.21 -21.97 50.95
C VAL A 330 35.30 -22.01 49.86
N ALA A 331 36.49 -21.46 50.14
CA ALA A 331 37.58 -21.45 49.18
C ALA A 331 38.09 -22.87 48.83
N ASP A 332 38.24 -23.76 49.81
CA ASP A 332 38.65 -25.16 49.56
C ASP A 332 37.62 -25.91 48.69
N LEU A 333 36.33 -25.76 49.00
CA LEU A 333 35.26 -26.38 48.22
C LEU A 333 35.23 -25.85 46.78
N GLN A 334 35.47 -24.54 46.57
CA GLN A 334 35.46 -23.96 45.23
C GLN A 334 36.55 -24.55 44.32
N VAL A 335 37.76 -24.81 44.82
CA VAL A 335 38.87 -25.39 44.03
C VAL A 335 38.59 -26.83 43.60
N ARG A 336 37.74 -27.53 44.35
CA ARG A 336 37.41 -28.95 44.13
C ARG A 336 36.16 -29.15 43.28
N ILE A 337 35.40 -28.08 43.04
CA ILE A 337 34.07 -28.12 42.44
C ILE A 337 34.03 -28.76 41.05
N ASP A 338 35.11 -28.67 40.27
CA ASP A 338 35.18 -29.29 38.94
C ASP A 338 35.96 -30.62 38.95
N ARG A 339 36.70 -30.90 40.04
CA ARG A 339 37.70 -31.97 40.10
C ARG A 339 37.21 -33.21 40.84
N GLU A 340 36.37 -33.03 41.86
CA GLU A 340 35.86 -34.10 42.70
C GLU A 340 34.55 -34.67 42.13
N ASP A 341 34.33 -35.98 42.29
CA ASP A 341 33.09 -36.63 41.86
C ASP A 341 31.87 -36.10 42.66
N PRO A 342 30.66 -36.00 42.07
CA PRO A 342 29.51 -35.39 42.74
C PRO A 342 29.14 -35.97 44.09
N ASP A 343 29.28 -37.28 44.27
CA ASP A 343 28.94 -37.91 45.54
C ASP A 343 30.03 -37.65 46.58
N GLN A 344 31.30 -37.59 46.15
CA GLN A 344 32.44 -37.25 47.01
C GLN A 344 32.42 -35.77 47.42
N PHE A 345 32.09 -34.88 46.48
CA PHE A 345 31.96 -33.45 46.72
C PHE A 345 30.79 -33.15 47.68
N ALA A 346 29.62 -33.75 47.45
CA ALA A 346 28.46 -33.58 48.33
C ALA A 346 28.72 -34.10 49.74
N ALA A 347 29.37 -35.26 49.88
CA ALA A 347 29.74 -35.80 51.19
C ALA A 347 30.72 -34.88 51.95
N ARG A 348 31.66 -34.23 51.25
CA ARG A 348 32.60 -33.26 51.84
C ARG A 348 31.89 -31.99 52.27
N ALA A 349 31.13 -31.36 51.39
CA ALA A 349 30.38 -30.15 51.70
C ALA A 349 29.39 -30.37 52.85
N GLY A 350 28.81 -31.58 52.95
CA GLY A 350 27.91 -31.97 54.04
C GLY A 350 28.60 -32.06 55.41
N ARG A 351 29.87 -32.48 55.47
CA ARG A 351 30.66 -32.47 56.71
C ARG A 351 30.92 -31.05 57.20
N GLU A 352 31.24 -30.14 56.29
CA GLU A 352 31.49 -28.74 56.61
C GLU A 352 30.21 -28.02 57.09
N LEU A 353 29.05 -28.38 56.50
CA LEU A 353 27.74 -27.96 57.00
C LEU A 353 27.47 -28.47 58.42
N GLY A 354 27.73 -29.75 58.69
CA GLY A 354 27.55 -30.35 60.02
C GLY A 354 28.47 -29.75 61.10
N ALA A 355 29.65 -29.26 60.71
CA ALA A 355 30.58 -28.57 61.59
C ALA A 355 30.20 -27.09 61.84
N GLY A 356 29.11 -26.60 61.26
CA GLY A 356 28.69 -25.20 61.34
C GLY A 356 29.63 -24.22 60.62
N ARG A 357 30.54 -24.73 59.79
CA ARG A 357 31.48 -23.93 58.98
C ARG A 357 30.89 -23.55 57.64
N LEU A 358 29.84 -24.25 57.22
CA LEU A 358 29.05 -23.96 56.04
C LEU A 358 27.58 -23.77 56.46
N THR A 359 26.89 -22.83 55.83
CA THR A 359 25.46 -22.63 55.92
C THR A 359 24.74 -23.59 54.98
N SER A 360 23.49 -23.90 55.29
CA SER A 360 22.70 -24.86 54.49
C SER A 360 22.48 -24.40 53.05
N ASP A 361 22.50 -23.08 52.80
CA ASP A 361 22.32 -22.52 51.46
C ASP A 361 23.61 -22.57 50.63
N THR A 362 24.75 -22.27 51.24
CA THR A 362 26.07 -22.40 50.60
C THR A 362 26.36 -23.85 50.23
N TYR A 363 25.99 -24.81 51.09
CA TYR A 363 26.02 -26.25 50.80
C TYR A 363 25.27 -26.60 49.50
N ARG A 364 23.98 -26.23 49.43
CA ARG A 364 23.13 -26.57 48.27
C ARG A 364 23.68 -25.97 46.97
N THR A 365 24.14 -24.74 47.04
CA THR A 365 24.67 -24.00 45.88
C THR A 365 25.90 -24.70 45.32
N MET A 366 26.88 -25.02 46.17
CA MET A 366 28.14 -25.65 45.74
C MET A 366 27.93 -27.06 45.18
N VAL A 367 27.05 -27.86 45.79
CA VAL A 367 26.76 -29.22 45.29
C VAL A 367 26.10 -29.19 43.91
N ASN A 368 25.20 -28.23 43.68
CA ASN A 368 24.56 -28.07 42.36
C ASN A 368 25.56 -27.58 41.30
N GLN A 369 26.47 -26.68 41.66
CA GLN A 369 27.53 -26.22 40.76
C GLN A 369 28.46 -27.38 40.34
N ASN A 370 28.92 -28.21 41.28
CA ASN A 370 29.75 -29.39 40.97
C ASN A 370 29.03 -30.39 40.03
N ARG A 371 27.73 -30.65 40.28
CA ARG A 371 26.91 -31.51 39.41
C ARG A 371 26.75 -30.95 38.00
N ASN A 372 26.72 -29.63 37.84
CA ASN A 372 26.61 -28.97 36.55
C ASN A 372 27.95 -28.90 35.81
N ALA A 373 29.07 -28.67 36.51
CA ALA A 373 30.40 -28.67 35.92
C ALA A 373 30.74 -29.99 35.22
N ARG A 374 30.42 -31.12 35.86
CA ARG A 374 30.58 -32.47 35.28
C ARG A 374 29.63 -32.77 34.11
N ARG A 375 28.53 -32.01 33.96
CA ARG A 375 27.57 -32.16 32.86
C ARG A 375 28.05 -31.54 31.54
N ASP A 376 28.99 -30.60 31.60
CA ASP A 376 29.53 -29.94 30.40
C ASP A 376 30.74 -30.68 29.80
N ASP A 377 31.44 -31.50 30.59
CA ASP A 377 32.52 -32.40 30.11
C ASP A 377 32.03 -33.81 29.68
N ALA A 378 30.74 -34.14 29.91
CA ALA A 378 30.14 -35.37 29.41
C ALA A 378 29.71 -35.21 27.94
N PRO A 379 29.86 -36.24 27.07
CA PRO A 379 29.36 -36.17 25.70
C PRO A 379 27.86 -35.85 25.73
N ALA A 380 27.47 -34.75 25.05
CA ALA A 380 26.10 -34.29 25.04
C ALA A 380 25.15 -35.44 24.72
N SER A 381 24.13 -35.65 25.58
CA SER A 381 23.14 -36.71 25.39
C SER A 381 22.56 -36.67 23.97
N ALA A 382 22.11 -37.81 23.45
CA ALA A 382 21.54 -37.91 22.11
C ALA A 382 20.48 -36.82 21.86
N TYR A 383 19.60 -36.61 22.84
CA TYR A 383 18.63 -35.52 22.86
C TYR A 383 19.27 -34.12 22.76
N ARG A 384 20.25 -33.79 23.62
CA ARG A 384 20.91 -32.47 23.63
C ARG A 384 21.64 -32.21 22.29
N SER A 385 22.30 -33.23 21.75
CA SER A 385 22.99 -33.16 20.46
C SER A 385 22.03 -32.90 19.30
N GLY A 386 20.94 -33.66 19.19
CA GLY A 386 19.96 -33.47 18.12
C GLY A 386 19.20 -32.14 18.26
N ARG A 387 18.81 -31.77 19.48
CA ARG A 387 18.13 -30.50 19.75
C ARG A 387 19.00 -29.27 19.47
N SER A 388 20.28 -29.30 19.86
CA SER A 388 21.23 -28.23 19.50
C SER A 388 21.37 -28.14 17.99
N PHE A 389 21.51 -29.28 17.30
CA PHE A 389 21.61 -29.30 15.84
C PHE A 389 20.39 -28.64 15.17
N VAL A 390 19.16 -28.93 15.61
CA VAL A 390 17.95 -28.24 15.10
C VAL A 390 18.00 -26.74 15.39
N ASN A 391 18.36 -26.36 16.62
CA ASN A 391 18.39 -24.98 17.06
C ASN A 391 19.40 -24.14 16.26
N ASP A 392 20.60 -24.69 16.03
CA ASP A 392 21.71 -24.00 15.37
C ASP A 392 21.53 -23.96 13.85
N SER A 393 21.00 -25.04 13.25
CA SER A 393 20.80 -25.14 11.80
C SER A 393 19.64 -24.28 11.28
N LEU A 394 18.65 -23.99 12.13
CA LEU A 394 17.51 -23.12 11.82
C LEU A 394 17.60 -21.78 12.57
N ASP A 395 18.78 -21.40 13.07
CA ASP A 395 18.94 -20.13 13.77
C ASP A 395 18.79 -18.97 12.77
N PRO A 396 17.75 -18.12 12.93
CA PRO A 396 17.58 -16.97 12.07
C PRO A 396 18.71 -15.93 12.20
N GLY A 397 19.53 -15.99 13.26
CA GLY A 397 20.69 -15.11 13.44
C GLY A 397 21.87 -15.43 12.49
N ASN A 398 21.95 -16.66 11.98
CA ASN A 398 23.08 -17.13 11.17
C ASN A 398 22.81 -17.04 9.65
N VAL A 399 21.63 -16.60 9.23
CA VAL A 399 21.25 -16.59 7.81
C VAL A 399 21.52 -15.24 7.16
N VAL A 400 22.37 -15.25 6.14
CA VAL A 400 22.60 -14.13 5.21
C VAL A 400 21.31 -13.89 4.42
N GLY A 401 20.75 -12.68 4.46
CA GLY A 401 19.43 -12.36 3.87
C GLY A 401 18.53 -11.43 4.70
N GLY A 402 19.04 -10.87 5.80
CA GLY A 402 18.37 -9.80 6.55
C GLY A 402 17.06 -10.22 7.24
N ASN A 403 16.24 -9.22 7.57
CA ASN A 403 15.02 -9.40 8.37
C ASN A 403 13.93 -10.26 7.68
N PHE A 404 14.01 -10.47 6.36
CA PHE A 404 13.01 -11.21 5.59
C PHE A 404 12.95 -12.70 5.95
N MET A 405 14.12 -13.31 6.23
CA MET A 405 14.22 -14.74 6.57
C MET A 405 13.87 -15.01 8.04
N ARG A 406 13.89 -13.98 8.90
CA ARG A 406 13.85 -14.14 10.37
C ARG A 406 12.55 -14.78 10.86
N GLY A 407 11.42 -14.31 10.35
CA GLY A 407 10.09 -14.79 10.74
C GLY A 407 9.84 -16.24 10.34
N PRO A 408 9.91 -16.58 9.04
CA PRO A 408 9.68 -17.93 8.55
C PRO A 408 10.63 -18.97 9.17
N LEU A 409 11.92 -18.64 9.33
CA LEU A 409 12.88 -19.55 9.98
C LEU A 409 12.63 -19.72 11.48
N ALA A 410 12.25 -18.66 12.20
CA ALA A 410 11.90 -18.79 13.62
C ALA A 410 10.69 -19.72 13.82
N ALA A 411 9.67 -19.60 12.98
CA ALA A 411 8.50 -20.48 13.01
C ALA A 411 8.88 -21.93 12.64
N ALA A 412 9.68 -22.12 11.59
CA ALA A 412 10.20 -23.42 11.18
C ALA A 412 11.04 -24.09 12.29
N ARG A 413 11.89 -23.32 12.97
CA ARG A 413 12.68 -23.79 14.12
C ARG A 413 11.79 -24.26 15.27
N GLN A 414 10.79 -23.46 15.64
CA GLN A 414 9.88 -23.83 16.74
C GLN A 414 9.13 -25.14 16.44
N ASN A 415 8.64 -25.30 15.21
CA ASN A 415 7.96 -26.52 14.79
C ASN A 415 8.91 -27.73 14.71
N ALA A 416 10.12 -27.55 14.16
CA ALA A 416 11.12 -28.60 14.09
C ALA A 416 11.56 -29.08 15.48
N LEU A 417 11.71 -28.16 16.44
CA LEU A 417 12.03 -28.49 17.83
C LEU A 417 10.91 -29.29 18.48
N ALA A 418 9.64 -28.90 18.30
CA ALA A 418 8.51 -29.64 18.83
C ALA A 418 8.39 -31.06 18.24
N ASP A 419 8.67 -31.22 16.94
CA ASP A 419 8.70 -32.52 16.28
C ASP A 419 9.86 -33.40 16.77
N PHE A 420 11.03 -32.79 16.98
CA PHE A 420 12.20 -33.48 17.52
C PHE A 420 11.97 -33.95 18.96
N ASP A 421 11.36 -33.10 19.79
CA ASP A 421 11.05 -33.43 21.19
C ASP A 421 10.09 -34.63 21.25
N ARG A 422 9.02 -34.61 20.44
CA ARG A 422 8.09 -35.75 20.31
C ARG A 422 8.77 -37.03 19.82
N TRP A 423 9.68 -36.93 18.83
CA TRP A 423 10.44 -38.08 18.36
C TRP A 423 11.37 -38.62 19.45
N SER A 424 12.05 -37.75 20.20
CA SER A 424 12.97 -38.18 21.26
C SER A 424 12.26 -38.84 22.42
N GLU A 425 11.06 -38.39 22.76
CA GLU A 425 10.20 -39.04 23.77
C GLU A 425 9.81 -40.46 23.33
N ALA A 426 9.50 -40.66 22.05
CA ALA A 426 9.16 -41.96 21.49
C ALA A 426 10.37 -42.90 21.31
N ASN A 427 11.60 -42.36 21.29
CA ASN A 427 12.84 -43.09 21.05
C ASN A 427 13.87 -42.87 22.18
N PRO A 428 13.57 -43.26 23.43
CA PRO A 428 14.44 -42.96 24.57
C PRO A 428 15.79 -43.70 24.54
N GLN A 429 15.91 -44.75 23.73
CA GLN A 429 17.13 -45.53 23.53
C GLN A 429 17.93 -45.09 22.29
N ALA A 430 17.52 -44.01 21.61
CA ALA A 430 18.20 -43.54 20.42
C ALA A 430 19.64 -43.14 20.73
N THR A 431 20.55 -43.60 19.88
CA THR A 431 21.94 -43.20 19.88
C THR A 431 22.08 -41.73 19.45
N ARG A 432 23.24 -41.14 19.75
CA ARG A 432 23.55 -39.77 19.32
C ARG A 432 23.44 -39.59 17.80
N ASP A 433 23.92 -40.56 17.04
CA ASP A 433 23.92 -40.50 15.58
C ASP A 433 22.50 -40.56 15.01
N GLU A 434 21.63 -41.40 15.59
CA GLU A 434 20.21 -41.45 15.22
C GLU A 434 19.49 -40.13 15.52
N ALA A 435 19.77 -39.53 16.68
CA ALA A 435 19.18 -38.25 17.06
C ALA A 435 19.65 -37.10 16.14
N VAL A 436 20.94 -37.05 15.79
CA VAL A 436 21.46 -36.05 14.85
C VAL A 436 20.92 -36.30 13.44
N GLN A 437 20.77 -37.55 13.02
CA GLN A 437 20.22 -37.87 11.71
C GLN A 437 18.75 -37.47 11.60
N GLN A 438 17.93 -37.77 12.61
CA GLN A 438 16.55 -37.31 12.65
C GLN A 438 16.45 -35.78 12.68
N ALA A 439 17.31 -35.12 13.44
CA ALA A 439 17.39 -33.66 13.48
C ALA A 439 17.68 -33.08 12.09
N ARG A 440 18.61 -33.67 11.31
CA ARG A 440 18.89 -33.28 9.92
C ARG A 440 17.66 -33.43 9.02
N ASP A 441 16.93 -34.53 9.14
CA ASP A 441 15.74 -34.79 8.33
C ASP A 441 14.63 -33.76 8.62
N LEU A 442 14.43 -33.42 9.90
CA LEU A 442 13.49 -32.38 10.32
C LEU A 442 13.92 -30.99 9.81
N VAL A 443 15.20 -30.63 9.98
CA VAL A 443 15.74 -29.37 9.48
C VAL A 443 15.51 -29.25 7.97
N SER A 444 15.83 -30.28 7.19
CA SER A 444 15.62 -30.27 5.74
C SER A 444 14.16 -30.06 5.35
N ARG A 445 13.23 -30.76 6.03
CA ARG A 445 11.78 -30.64 5.78
C ARG A 445 11.27 -29.23 6.06
N TYR A 446 11.61 -28.68 7.23
CA TYR A 446 11.11 -27.38 7.68
C TYR A 446 11.78 -26.22 6.93
N GLN A 447 13.04 -26.37 6.52
CA GLN A 447 13.75 -25.37 5.72
C GLN A 447 13.11 -25.17 4.34
N VAL A 448 12.64 -26.24 3.68
CA VAL A 448 11.91 -26.13 2.41
C VAL A 448 10.63 -25.32 2.55
N GLY A 449 9.87 -25.55 3.63
CA GLY A 449 8.66 -24.78 3.93
C GLY A 449 8.96 -23.30 4.23
N ALA A 450 9.99 -23.04 5.04
CA ALA A 450 10.45 -21.69 5.35
C ALA A 450 10.91 -20.93 4.10
N ASP A 451 11.67 -21.58 3.21
CA ASP A 451 12.12 -20.99 1.95
C ASP A 451 10.95 -20.67 1.02
N ALA A 452 9.96 -21.56 0.90
CA ALA A 452 8.75 -21.31 0.12
C ALA A 452 7.95 -20.11 0.65
N GLN A 453 7.74 -20.04 1.96
CA GLN A 453 7.06 -18.92 2.60
C GLN A 453 7.85 -17.61 2.43
N THR A 454 9.18 -17.67 2.54
CA THR A 454 10.02 -16.48 2.39
C THR A 454 9.98 -15.93 0.97
N ARG A 455 9.97 -16.80 -0.06
CA ARG A 455 9.78 -16.38 -1.47
C ARG A 455 8.47 -15.64 -1.71
N ILE A 456 7.40 -16.01 -1.01
CA ILE A 456 6.09 -15.34 -1.10
C ILE A 456 6.14 -13.96 -0.41
N SER A 457 6.94 -13.79 0.64
CA SER A 457 7.11 -12.49 1.29
C SER A 457 8.13 -11.56 0.62
N LEU A 458 9.12 -12.09 -0.09
CA LEU A 458 10.18 -11.28 -0.70
C LEU A 458 9.64 -10.43 -1.86
N PRO A 459 10.07 -9.17 -1.99
CA PRO A 459 9.83 -8.41 -3.21
C PRO A 459 10.48 -9.12 -4.41
N ARG A 460 9.88 -8.94 -5.60
CA ARG A 460 10.47 -9.47 -6.83
C ARG A 460 11.79 -8.73 -7.10
N PRO A 461 12.83 -9.40 -7.64
CA PRO A 461 14.08 -8.72 -7.99
C PRO A 461 13.82 -7.50 -8.89
N PHE A 462 14.56 -6.41 -8.67
CA PHE A 462 14.35 -5.16 -9.40
C PHE A 462 14.35 -5.33 -10.93
N GLY A 463 13.22 -4.96 -11.55
CA GLY A 463 13.00 -5.07 -13.01
C GLY A 463 12.71 -6.50 -13.52
N PHE A 464 12.52 -7.48 -12.65
CA PHE A 464 12.10 -8.83 -13.03
C PHE A 464 10.56 -8.90 -13.15
N SER A 465 10.06 -9.31 -14.31
CA SER A 465 8.62 -9.40 -14.62
C SER A 465 8.06 -10.82 -14.60
N GLY A 466 8.90 -11.84 -14.45
CA GLY A 466 8.50 -13.25 -14.47
C GLY A 466 7.82 -13.74 -13.19
N ASP A 467 7.53 -15.05 -13.15
CA ASP A 467 7.04 -15.74 -11.96
C ASP A 467 8.15 -15.78 -10.89
N ARG A 468 7.77 -15.57 -9.63
CA ARG A 468 8.67 -15.67 -8.47
C ARG A 468 9.33 -17.04 -8.34
N ASN A 469 8.64 -18.09 -8.78
CA ASN A 469 9.20 -19.45 -8.75
C ASN A 469 10.23 -19.69 -9.85
N ALA A 470 10.29 -18.82 -10.86
CA ALA A 470 11.20 -18.92 -12.01
C ALA A 470 12.44 -18.03 -11.88
N VAL A 471 12.65 -17.37 -10.73
CA VAL A 471 13.83 -16.52 -10.49
C VAL A 471 15.08 -17.39 -10.47
N SER A 472 15.99 -17.15 -11.41
CA SER A 472 17.29 -17.82 -11.52
C SER A 472 18.43 -16.95 -10.98
N GLU A 473 19.61 -17.53 -10.80
CA GLU A 473 20.82 -16.77 -10.41
C GLU A 473 21.17 -15.70 -11.47
N ALA A 474 20.94 -15.99 -12.75
CA ALA A 474 21.16 -15.04 -13.84
C ALA A 474 20.23 -13.81 -13.72
N ASP A 475 18.98 -14.02 -13.27
CA ASP A 475 18.02 -12.93 -13.03
C ASP A 475 18.46 -12.05 -11.86
N LEU A 476 19.00 -12.66 -10.79
CA LEU A 476 19.54 -11.91 -9.64
C LEU A 476 20.75 -11.07 -10.03
N GLN A 477 21.64 -11.59 -10.88
CA GLN A 477 22.76 -10.82 -11.42
C GLN A 477 22.31 -9.68 -12.34
N ALA A 478 21.27 -9.91 -13.16
CA ALA A 478 20.67 -8.86 -13.99
C ALA A 478 20.02 -7.76 -13.13
N ALA A 479 19.27 -8.14 -12.09
CA ALA A 479 18.64 -7.21 -11.15
C ALA A 479 19.70 -6.39 -10.40
N ALA A 480 20.76 -7.02 -9.89
CA ALA A 480 21.87 -6.32 -9.21
C ALA A 480 22.50 -5.24 -10.10
N ARG A 481 22.75 -5.55 -11.38
CA ARG A 481 23.27 -4.57 -12.36
C ARG A 481 22.32 -3.39 -12.56
N ARG A 482 21.00 -3.66 -12.65
CA ARG A 482 19.98 -2.61 -12.81
C ARG A 482 19.85 -1.72 -11.58
N VAL A 483 19.97 -2.28 -10.36
CA VAL A 483 19.97 -1.50 -9.11
C VAL A 483 21.15 -0.53 -9.09
N LEU A 484 22.36 -1.00 -9.42
CA LEU A 484 23.55 -0.15 -9.49
C LEU A 484 23.44 0.94 -10.57
N GLU A 485 22.89 0.61 -11.74
CA GLU A 485 22.65 1.58 -12.80
C GLU A 485 21.62 2.64 -12.38
N ALA A 486 20.51 2.21 -11.78
CA ALA A 486 19.47 3.12 -11.28
C ALA A 486 19.98 4.03 -10.17
N GLN A 487 20.85 3.53 -9.28
CA GLN A 487 21.55 4.34 -8.29
C GLN A 487 22.45 5.39 -8.97
N ARG A 488 23.27 4.97 -9.95
CA ARG A 488 24.16 5.89 -10.69
C ARG A 488 23.39 7.00 -11.41
N LEU A 489 22.20 6.69 -11.91
CA LEU A 489 21.31 7.64 -12.58
C LEU A 489 20.44 8.47 -11.61
N GLY A 490 20.59 8.29 -10.29
CA GLY A 490 19.78 9.00 -9.28
C GLY A 490 18.30 8.62 -9.27
N ARG A 491 17.95 7.46 -9.85
CA ARG A 491 16.56 6.96 -9.90
C ARG A 491 16.13 6.21 -8.65
N LEU A 492 17.09 5.72 -7.87
CA LEU A 492 16.87 5.09 -6.57
C LEU A 492 17.56 5.88 -5.47
N ALA A 493 16.86 6.10 -4.37
CA ALA A 493 17.45 6.66 -3.16
C ALA A 493 18.36 5.62 -2.47
N PRO A 494 19.38 6.04 -1.69
CA PRO A 494 20.28 5.10 -1.00
C PRO A 494 19.57 4.05 -0.13
N ALA A 495 18.49 4.44 0.56
CA ALA A 495 17.70 3.51 1.36
C ALA A 495 16.98 2.44 0.52
N GLN A 496 16.53 2.79 -0.70
CA GLN A 496 15.92 1.84 -1.63
C GLN A 496 16.97 0.89 -2.19
N VAL A 497 18.18 1.38 -2.49
CA VAL A 497 19.30 0.53 -2.92
C VAL A 497 19.64 -0.51 -1.85
N GLN A 498 19.67 -0.12 -0.57
CA GLN A 498 19.90 -1.07 0.52
C GLN A 498 18.78 -2.12 0.60
N ALA A 499 17.52 -1.70 0.56
CA ALA A 499 16.38 -2.63 0.60
C ALA A 499 16.38 -3.64 -0.56
N GLU A 500 16.72 -3.18 -1.77
CA GLU A 500 16.87 -4.06 -2.94
C GLU A 500 18.08 -5.00 -2.80
N THR A 501 19.19 -4.52 -2.23
CA THR A 501 20.38 -5.34 -1.97
C THR A 501 20.07 -6.45 -0.96
N ASP A 502 19.40 -6.12 0.15
CA ASP A 502 18.98 -7.09 1.17
C ASP A 502 18.03 -8.15 0.58
N ALA A 503 17.10 -7.72 -0.29
CA ALA A 503 16.20 -8.64 -0.99
C ALA A 503 16.96 -9.58 -1.93
N LEU A 504 17.93 -9.07 -2.69
CA LEU A 504 18.76 -9.87 -3.59
C LEU A 504 19.62 -10.89 -2.83
N GLU A 505 20.19 -10.50 -1.68
CA GLU A 505 20.91 -11.44 -0.80
C GLU A 505 20.00 -12.54 -0.26
N ALA A 506 18.79 -12.21 0.17
CA ALA A 506 17.81 -13.20 0.61
C ALA A 506 17.44 -14.17 -0.52
N TRP A 507 17.24 -13.68 -1.74
CA TRP A 507 16.99 -14.53 -2.90
C TRP A 507 18.17 -15.48 -3.20
N ARG A 508 19.42 -14.98 -3.17
CA ARG A 508 20.62 -15.81 -3.35
C ARG A 508 20.73 -16.89 -2.28
N ALA A 509 20.45 -16.55 -1.02
CA ALA A 509 20.50 -17.50 0.08
C ALA A 509 19.47 -18.64 -0.09
N ILE A 510 18.29 -18.34 -0.64
CA ILE A 510 17.29 -19.36 -0.95
C ILE A 510 17.75 -20.23 -2.14
N LEU A 511 18.29 -19.64 -3.20
CA LEU A 511 18.78 -20.40 -4.37
C LEU A 511 19.99 -21.28 -4.03
N SER A 512 20.92 -20.81 -3.19
CA SER A 512 22.09 -21.60 -2.79
C SER A 512 21.69 -22.84 -1.98
N ARG A 513 20.71 -22.72 -1.10
CA ARG A 513 20.16 -23.86 -0.34
C ARG A 513 19.43 -24.88 -1.22
N GLN A 514 18.77 -24.43 -2.28
CA GLN A 514 18.07 -25.32 -3.21
C GLN A 514 18.99 -26.05 -4.18
N SER A 515 20.10 -25.39 -4.56
CA SER A 515 21.12 -25.95 -5.45
C SER A 515 22.13 -26.82 -4.72
N ALA A 516 22.22 -26.73 -3.39
CA ALA A 516 22.99 -27.66 -2.60
C ALA A 516 22.50 -29.09 -2.89
N PRO A 517 23.34 -29.98 -3.44
CA PRO A 517 22.93 -31.34 -3.76
C PRO A 517 22.39 -31.95 -2.48
N ARG A 518 21.10 -32.34 -2.49
CA ARG A 518 20.55 -33.19 -1.44
C ARG A 518 21.46 -34.39 -1.40
N ALA A 519 22.33 -34.47 -0.39
CA ALA A 519 23.25 -35.57 -0.21
C ALA A 519 22.40 -36.83 -0.35
N ALA A 520 22.58 -37.55 -1.47
CA ALA A 520 21.74 -38.68 -1.78
C ALA A 520 21.89 -39.62 -0.61
N THR A 521 20.82 -39.78 0.17
CA THR A 521 20.77 -40.75 1.24
C THR A 521 20.92 -42.08 0.54
N THR A 522 22.15 -42.58 0.46
CA THR A 522 22.47 -43.91 -0.03
C THR A 522 21.84 -44.84 0.97
N THR A 523 20.57 -45.17 0.71
CA THR A 523 19.84 -46.23 1.39
C THR A 523 20.57 -47.52 1.06
N THR A 524 21.64 -47.79 1.81
CA THR A 524 22.35 -49.05 1.79
C THR A 524 21.38 -50.05 2.38
N THR A 525 20.55 -50.62 1.51
CA THR A 525 19.62 -51.68 1.88
C THR A 525 20.48 -52.81 2.42
N PRO A 526 20.34 -53.21 3.70
CA PRO A 526 21.09 -54.33 4.21
C PRO A 526 20.59 -55.58 3.47
N SER A 527 21.43 -56.10 2.57
CA SER A 527 21.20 -57.36 1.88
C SER A 527 21.11 -58.46 2.92
N GLY A 528 19.88 -58.87 3.23
CA GLY A 528 19.57 -60.01 4.09
C GLY A 528 20.23 -61.27 3.53
N ARG A 529 21.29 -61.73 4.20
CA ARG A 529 21.90 -63.03 3.99
C ARG A 529 20.96 -64.07 4.60
N GLY A 530 20.06 -64.61 3.78
CA GLY A 530 19.23 -65.75 4.14
C GLY A 530 20.11 -66.99 4.38
N SER A 531 20.32 -67.34 5.64
CA SER A 531 20.77 -68.68 6.02
C SER A 531 19.59 -69.64 5.90
N ALA A 532 19.52 -70.37 4.79
CA ALA A 532 18.65 -71.52 4.63
C ALA A 532 19.16 -72.65 5.54
N ARG A 533 18.39 -72.94 6.59
CA ARG A 533 18.57 -74.11 7.46
C ARG A 533 17.90 -75.30 6.78
N GLN A 534 18.71 -76.24 6.28
CA GLN A 534 18.24 -77.54 5.78
C GLN A 534 17.56 -78.35 6.90
N PRO A 535 16.45 -79.06 6.62
CA PRO A 535 15.93 -80.09 7.51
C PRO A 535 16.62 -81.43 7.22
N SER A 536 17.37 -81.95 8.19
CA SER A 536 17.84 -83.33 8.19
C SER A 536 16.66 -84.26 8.47
N GLY A 537 16.20 -84.96 7.44
CA GLY A 537 15.34 -86.13 7.58
C GLY A 537 16.18 -87.37 7.88
N VAL A 538 15.87 -88.03 9.00
CA VAL A 538 16.36 -89.36 9.39
C VAL A 538 15.21 -90.34 9.19
N THR A 539 15.40 -91.33 8.30
CA THR A 539 14.93 -92.74 8.46
C THR A 539 15.40 -93.57 7.26
N GLN A 540 16.44 -94.39 7.45
CA GLN A 540 16.38 -95.86 7.55
C GLN A 540 17.75 -96.40 7.93
#